data_AF-A0A4Q0MLA1-F1
#
_entry.id   AF-A0A4Q0MLA1-F1
#
_cell.length_a   1.000
_cell.length_b   1.000
_cell.length_c   1.000
_cell.angle_alpha   90.00
_cell.angle_beta   90.00
_cell.angle_gamma   90.00
#
_symmetry.space_group_name_H-M   'P 1'
#
loop_
_entity.id
_entity.type
_entity.pdbx_description
1 polymer ?
#
loop_
_entity_poly.entity_id
_entity_poly.type
_entity_poly.pdbx_seq_one_letter_code
_entity_poly.pdbx_strand_id
1 'polypeptide(L)'
;MKRAPYEPPTQSVFGQVVDAFLMLALVLVILYLPLLLGLAGGGTTVKTFDAPTWEALGQNATMAAQWEKLGFDPAKASEIIGKRFDYEFSWVALAVTALVIVGYFVGMLRWSEKEYRDVIAERFGDDAKADPRGPTA
;
A
#
# COMPACT_ATOMS: atom_id res chain seq x y z
N MET A 1 43.30 6.96 19.78
CA MET A 1 42.69 8.22 20.23
C MET A 1 41.19 8.12 19.98
N LYS A 2 40.30 8.43 20.95
CA LYS A 2 38.85 8.43 20.72
C LYS A 2 38.51 9.48 19.65
N ARG A 3 37.84 9.08 18.56
CA ARG A 3 37.36 10.02 17.53
C ARG A 3 36.35 10.99 18.14
N ALA A 4 36.38 12.25 17.70
CA ALA A 4 35.39 13.23 18.11
C ALA A 4 33.98 12.74 17.70
N PRO A 5 32.97 12.86 18.58
CA PRO A 5 31.59 12.51 18.24
C PRO A 5 31.11 13.33 17.04
N TYR A 6 30.41 12.69 16.10
CA TYR A 6 29.77 13.38 14.98
C TYR A 6 28.71 14.35 15.51
N GLU A 7 28.78 15.61 15.11
CA GLU A 7 27.73 16.60 15.33
C GLU A 7 26.88 16.73 14.05
N PRO A 8 25.57 16.45 14.10
CA PRO A 8 24.72 16.56 12.93
C PRO A 8 24.48 18.04 12.55
N PRO A 9 24.31 18.33 11.25
CA PRO A 9 23.97 19.66 10.78
C PRO A 9 22.59 20.09 11.28
N THR A 10 22.46 21.35 11.69
CA THR A 10 21.18 21.93 12.11
C THR A 10 20.38 22.36 10.88
N GLN A 11 19.18 21.79 10.71
CA GLN A 11 18.29 22.14 9.61
C GLN A 11 17.57 23.45 9.90
N SER A 12 17.35 24.28 8.85
CA SER A 12 16.61 25.53 9.00
C SER A 12 15.11 25.29 9.19
N VAL A 13 14.46 26.11 10.03
CA VAL A 13 13.02 26.04 10.30
C VAL A 13 12.20 26.19 9.00
N PHE A 14 12.63 27.07 8.10
CA PHE A 14 11.97 27.24 6.80
C PHE A 14 11.99 25.95 5.97
N GLY A 15 13.15 25.29 5.88
CA GLY A 15 13.27 24.03 5.15
C GLY A 15 12.39 22.93 5.74
N GLN A 16 12.29 22.87 7.06
CA GLN A 16 11.42 21.91 7.75
C GLN A 16 9.93 22.15 7.48
N VAL A 17 9.50 23.42 7.41
CA VAL A 17 8.11 23.76 7.09
C VAL A 17 7.76 23.38 5.65
N VAL A 18 8.63 23.68 4.68
CA VAL A 18 8.42 23.30 3.28
C VAL A 18 8.34 21.78 3.13
N ASP A 19 9.26 21.04 3.76
CA ASP A 19 9.26 19.57 3.75
C ASP A 19 7.96 18.99 4.31
N ALA A 20 7.49 19.51 5.45
CA ALA A 20 6.22 19.08 6.04
C ALA A 20 5.01 19.30 5.12
N PHE A 21 4.94 20.47 4.47
CA PHE A 21 3.87 20.76 3.50
C PHE A 21 3.97 19.91 2.24
N LEU A 22 5.18 19.68 1.73
CA LEU A 22 5.40 18.80 0.58
C LEU A 22 4.96 17.37 0.90
N MET A 23 5.34 16.84 2.06
CA MET A 23 4.93 15.51 2.50
C MET A 23 3.41 15.42 2.66
N LEU A 24 2.77 16.44 3.23
CA LEU A 24 1.31 16.50 3.30
C LEU A 24 0.67 16.47 1.91
N ALA A 25 1.18 17.27 0.96
CA ALA A 25 0.69 17.30 -0.40
C ALA A 25 0.86 15.96 -1.12
N LEU A 26 2.03 15.32 -0.97
CA LEU A 26 2.30 13.99 -1.55
C LEU A 26 1.39 12.91 -0.99
N VAL A 27 1.12 12.93 0.32
CA VAL A 27 0.16 12.01 0.95
C VAL A 27 -1.23 12.22 0.36
N LEU A 28 -1.69 13.46 0.23
CA LEU A 28 -2.98 13.74 -0.39
C LEU A 28 -3.03 13.25 -1.84
N VAL A 29 -1.99 13.50 -2.64
CA VAL A 29 -1.91 13.00 -4.02
C VAL A 29 -1.97 11.48 -4.05
N ILE A 30 -1.18 10.78 -3.24
CA ILE A 30 -1.16 9.31 -3.21
C ILE A 30 -2.53 8.73 -2.82
N LEU A 31 -3.23 9.37 -1.88
CA LEU A 31 -4.55 8.91 -1.42
C LEU A 31 -5.66 9.21 -2.44
N TYR A 32 -5.63 10.37 -3.09
CA TYR A 32 -6.72 10.81 -3.98
C TYR A 32 -6.52 10.43 -5.44
N LEU A 33 -5.29 10.29 -5.93
CA LEU A 33 -5.03 10.01 -7.33
C LEU A 33 -5.66 8.69 -7.80
N PRO A 34 -5.60 7.57 -7.04
CA PRO A 34 -6.31 6.34 -7.43
C PRO A 34 -7.82 6.52 -7.51
N LEU A 35 -8.41 7.33 -6.62
CA LEU A 35 -9.84 7.65 -6.64
C LEU A 35 -10.20 8.47 -7.88
N LEU A 36 -9.41 9.50 -8.19
CA LEU A 36 -9.61 10.35 -9.36
C LEU A 36 -9.55 9.58 -10.68
N LEU A 37 -8.63 8.60 -10.75
CA LEU A 37 -8.46 7.75 -11.93
C LEU A 37 -9.44 6.56 -11.98
N GLY A 38 -10.33 6.43 -10.98
CA GLY A 38 -11.24 5.28 -10.87
C GLY A 38 -10.52 3.94 -10.64
N LEU A 39 -9.27 3.99 -10.18
CA LEU A 39 -8.45 2.81 -9.85
C LEU A 39 -8.71 2.31 -8.42
N ALA A 40 -9.46 3.06 -7.63
CA ALA A 40 -9.84 2.70 -6.27
C ALA A 40 -11.29 2.20 -6.23
N GLY A 41 -11.47 0.99 -5.70
CA GLY A 41 -12.75 0.30 -5.60
C GLY A 41 -12.70 -1.08 -6.27
N GLY A 42 -13.29 -2.09 -5.65
CA GLY A 42 -13.53 -3.36 -6.33
C GLY A 42 -14.52 -3.15 -7.47
N GLY A 43 -14.30 -3.80 -8.61
CA GLY A 43 -15.27 -3.79 -9.71
C GLY A 43 -16.64 -4.22 -9.20
N THR A 44 -17.71 -3.74 -9.82
CA THR A 44 -19.06 -4.24 -9.55
C THR A 44 -19.61 -4.89 -10.80
N THR A 45 -20.19 -6.07 -10.67
CA THR A 45 -20.99 -6.70 -11.71
C THR A 45 -22.46 -6.41 -11.47
N VAL A 46 -23.20 -6.17 -12.55
CA VAL A 46 -24.65 -5.92 -12.49
C VAL A 46 -25.36 -7.06 -13.17
N LYS A 47 -26.13 -7.84 -12.41
CA LYS A 47 -27.05 -8.84 -12.95
C LYS A 47 -28.43 -8.20 -13.15
N THR A 48 -28.91 -8.16 -14.37
CA THR A 48 -30.27 -7.71 -14.72
C THR A 48 -31.27 -8.84 -14.56
N PHE A 49 -32.50 -8.49 -14.17
CA PHE A 49 -33.61 -9.42 -14.00
C PHE A 49 -34.82 -8.90 -14.79
N ASP A 50 -35.24 -9.60 -15.84
CA ASP A 50 -36.32 -9.15 -16.72
C ASP A 50 -37.71 -9.22 -16.07
N ALA A 51 -37.91 -10.17 -15.17
CA ALA A 51 -39.14 -10.34 -14.39
C ALA A 51 -38.76 -10.65 -12.92
N PRO A 52 -38.43 -9.62 -12.12
CA PRO A 52 -37.95 -9.83 -10.77
C PRO A 52 -39.07 -10.34 -9.85
N THR A 53 -38.86 -11.52 -9.28
CA THR A 53 -39.66 -12.08 -8.18
C THR A 53 -38.73 -12.30 -6.98
N TRP A 54 -39.27 -12.41 -5.76
CA TRP A 54 -38.44 -12.70 -4.59
C TRP A 54 -37.59 -13.97 -4.76
N GLU A 55 -38.18 -15.00 -5.37
CA GLU A 55 -37.49 -16.25 -5.69
C GLU A 55 -36.37 -16.04 -6.73
N ALA A 56 -36.62 -15.29 -7.81
CA ALA A 56 -35.59 -14.99 -8.82
C ALA A 56 -34.41 -14.18 -8.25
N LEU A 57 -34.67 -13.37 -7.22
CA LEU A 57 -33.67 -12.60 -6.47
C LEU A 57 -32.95 -13.45 -5.40
N GLY A 58 -33.27 -14.73 -5.29
CA GLY A 58 -32.72 -15.64 -4.29
C GLY A 58 -33.13 -15.32 -2.86
N GLN A 59 -34.26 -14.62 -2.68
CA GLN A 59 -34.79 -14.27 -1.36
C GLN A 59 -35.82 -15.33 -0.93
N ASN A 60 -35.69 -15.81 0.31
CA ASN A 60 -36.74 -16.62 0.93
C ASN A 60 -37.82 -15.72 1.59
N ALA A 61 -38.90 -16.32 2.09
CA ALA A 61 -40.02 -15.59 2.67
C ALA A 61 -39.61 -14.66 3.84
N THR A 62 -38.68 -15.08 4.69
CA THR A 62 -38.19 -14.25 5.80
C THR A 62 -37.40 -13.04 5.31
N MET A 63 -36.58 -13.20 4.27
CA MET A 63 -35.80 -12.12 3.68
C MET A 63 -36.69 -11.13 2.93
N ALA A 64 -37.63 -11.63 2.12
CA ALA A 64 -38.62 -10.83 1.40
C ALA A 64 -39.42 -9.93 2.37
N ALA A 65 -39.87 -10.49 3.50
CA ALA A 65 -40.59 -9.74 4.51
C ALA A 65 -39.77 -8.57 5.12
N GLN A 66 -38.43 -8.65 5.14
CA GLN A 66 -37.60 -7.52 5.57
C GLN A 66 -37.54 -6.42 4.50
N TRP A 67 -37.41 -6.78 3.23
CA TRP A 67 -37.46 -5.83 2.13
C TRP A 67 -38.80 -5.10 2.06
N GLU A 68 -39.90 -5.83 2.23
CA GLU A 68 -41.24 -5.27 2.24
C GLU A 68 -41.44 -4.29 3.41
N LYS A 69 -40.90 -4.58 4.60
CA LYS A 69 -40.89 -3.63 5.74
C LYS A 69 -40.13 -2.34 5.45
N LEU A 70 -39.10 -2.42 4.60
CA LEU A 70 -38.34 -1.27 4.11
C LEU A 70 -39.03 -0.56 2.94
N GLY A 71 -40.19 -1.05 2.49
CA GLY A 71 -40.97 -0.46 1.38
C GLY A 71 -40.48 -0.85 -0.01
N PHE A 72 -39.69 -1.92 -0.12
CA PHE A 72 -39.19 -2.44 -1.40
C PHE A 72 -40.08 -3.56 -1.92
N ASP A 73 -40.44 -3.48 -3.21
CA ASP A 73 -40.97 -4.58 -4.00
C ASP A 73 -39.83 -5.30 -4.76
N PRO A 74 -40.08 -6.47 -5.38
CA PRO A 74 -39.04 -7.17 -6.13
C PRO A 74 -38.36 -6.33 -7.21
N ALA A 75 -39.09 -5.43 -7.89
CA ALA A 75 -38.52 -4.59 -8.94
C ALA A 75 -37.47 -3.64 -8.35
N LYS A 76 -37.80 -2.90 -7.29
CA LYS A 76 -36.87 -1.98 -6.63
C LYS A 76 -35.72 -2.71 -5.93
N ALA A 77 -36.01 -3.86 -5.31
CA ALA A 77 -34.98 -4.66 -4.66
C ALA A 77 -33.99 -5.25 -5.67
N SER A 78 -34.43 -5.55 -6.90
CA SER A 78 -33.57 -6.12 -7.94
C SER A 78 -32.42 -5.20 -8.35
N GLU A 79 -32.63 -3.88 -8.32
CA GLU A 79 -31.58 -2.89 -8.62
C GLU A 79 -30.46 -2.90 -7.56
N ILE A 80 -30.80 -3.21 -6.31
CA ILE A 80 -29.85 -3.27 -5.20
C ILE A 80 -29.18 -4.66 -5.16
N ILE A 81 -29.98 -5.73 -5.22
CA ILE A 81 -29.51 -7.13 -5.12
C ILE A 81 -28.69 -7.53 -6.36
N GLY A 82 -29.01 -6.95 -7.52
CA GLY A 82 -28.33 -7.20 -8.78
C GLY A 82 -26.94 -6.58 -8.86
N LYS A 83 -26.67 -5.50 -8.12
CA LYS A 83 -25.35 -4.85 -8.06
C LYS A 83 -24.48 -5.53 -7.01
N ARG A 84 -23.49 -6.30 -7.46
CA ARG A 84 -22.60 -7.07 -6.57
C ARG A 84 -21.15 -6.68 -6.77
N PHE A 85 -20.32 -6.93 -5.76
CA PHE A 85 -18.87 -6.86 -5.92
C PHE A 85 -18.41 -7.97 -6.86
N ASP A 86 -17.47 -7.61 -7.71
CA ASP A 86 -16.72 -8.53 -8.54
C ASP A 86 -15.62 -9.19 -7.69
N TYR A 87 -15.74 -10.50 -7.51
CA TYR A 87 -14.77 -11.31 -6.76
C TYR A 87 -13.84 -12.10 -7.70
N GLU A 88 -13.81 -11.78 -8.99
CA GLU A 88 -12.87 -12.40 -9.91
C GLU A 88 -11.42 -12.09 -9.51
N PHE A 89 -10.63 -13.15 -9.34
CA PHE A 89 -9.25 -13.02 -8.92
C PHE A 89 -8.33 -12.81 -10.11
N SER A 90 -7.69 -11.63 -10.17
CA SER A 90 -6.71 -11.33 -11.21
C SER A 90 -5.32 -11.87 -10.86
N TRP A 91 -5.00 -13.04 -11.41
CA TRP A 91 -3.66 -13.63 -11.33
C TRP A 91 -2.57 -12.74 -11.94
N VAL A 92 -2.90 -11.98 -12.98
CA VAL A 92 -1.98 -11.03 -13.61
C VAL A 92 -1.66 -9.89 -12.66
N ALA A 93 -2.68 -9.28 -12.02
CA ALA A 93 -2.46 -8.23 -11.03
C ALA A 93 -1.62 -8.74 -9.86
N LEU A 94 -1.90 -9.95 -9.35
CA LEU A 94 -1.10 -10.60 -8.32
C LEU A 94 0.37 -10.71 -8.74
N ALA A 95 0.64 -11.24 -9.94
CA ALA A 95 1.99 -11.44 -10.44
C ALA A 95 2.74 -10.11 -10.60
N VAL A 96 2.07 -9.06 -11.10
CA VAL A 96 2.65 -7.72 -11.21
C VAL A 96 2.98 -7.16 -9.83
N THR A 97 2.07 -7.25 -8.86
CA THR A 97 2.33 -6.80 -7.48
C THR A 97 3.51 -7.55 -6.86
N ALA A 98 3.57 -8.88 -7.02
CA ALA A 98 4.68 -9.67 -6.54
C ALA A 98 6.01 -9.25 -7.19
N LEU A 99 6.02 -9.02 -8.50
CA LEU A 99 7.19 -8.55 -9.24
C LEU A 99 7.67 -7.19 -8.75
N VAL A 100 6.76 -6.23 -8.52
CA VAL A 100 7.10 -4.91 -8.00
C VAL A 100 7.74 -5.00 -6.61
N ILE A 101 7.16 -5.80 -5.72
CA ILE A 101 7.69 -6.02 -4.36
C ILE A 101 9.08 -6.65 -4.43
N VAL A 102 9.24 -7.75 -5.16
CA VAL A 102 10.53 -8.45 -5.29
C VAL A 102 11.57 -7.53 -5.93
N GLY A 103 11.21 -6.82 -7.01
CA GLY A 103 12.10 -5.88 -7.68
C GLY A 103 12.57 -4.76 -6.75
N TYR A 104 11.68 -4.20 -5.93
CA TYR A 104 12.04 -3.22 -4.91
C TYR A 104 13.05 -3.78 -3.91
N PHE A 105 12.80 -4.96 -3.33
CA PHE A 105 13.71 -5.56 -2.35
C PHE A 105 15.06 -5.93 -2.95
N VAL A 106 15.09 -6.47 -4.17
CA VAL A 106 16.34 -6.79 -4.88
C VAL A 106 17.16 -5.51 -5.12
N GLY A 107 16.52 -4.44 -5.59
CA GLY A 107 17.18 -3.15 -5.76
C GLY A 107 17.72 -2.60 -4.44
N MET A 108 16.86 -2.54 -3.41
CA MET A 108 17.22 -2.06 -2.08
C MET A 108 18.43 -2.81 -1.50
N LEU A 109 18.42 -4.14 -1.52
CA LEU A 109 19.53 -4.95 -1.00
C LEU A 109 20.82 -4.73 -1.80
N ARG A 110 20.72 -4.63 -3.12
CA ARG A 110 21.89 -4.47 -4.00
C ARG A 110 22.57 -3.11 -3.85
N TRP A 111 21.81 -2.04 -3.68
CA TRP A 111 22.38 -0.70 -3.45
C TRP A 111 22.85 -0.53 -2.01
N SER A 112 22.10 -1.07 -1.03
CA SER A 112 22.41 -0.90 0.39
C SER A 112 23.73 -1.54 0.83
N GLU A 113 24.25 -2.54 0.10
CA GLU A 113 25.53 -3.18 0.46
C GLU A 113 26.68 -2.18 0.51
N LYS A 114 26.72 -1.22 -0.41
CA LYS A 114 27.80 -0.23 -0.48
C LYS A 114 27.76 0.68 0.76
N GLU A 115 26.62 1.27 1.06
CA GLU A 115 26.44 2.15 2.19
C GLU A 115 26.71 1.45 3.53
N TYR A 116 26.29 0.18 3.69
CA TYR A 116 26.64 -0.59 4.89
C TYR A 116 28.15 -0.83 5.01
N ARG A 117 28.83 -1.17 3.91
CA ARG A 117 30.28 -1.34 3.91
C ARG A 117 31.01 -0.04 4.22
N ASP A 118 30.54 1.08 3.68
CA ASP A 118 31.13 2.40 3.93
C ASP A 118 30.96 2.81 5.40
N VAL A 119 29.78 2.58 6.01
CA VAL A 119 29.56 2.82 7.45
C VAL A 119 30.42 1.90 8.32
N ILE A 120 30.55 0.62 7.95
CA ILE A 120 31.43 -0.32 8.67
C ILE A 120 32.88 0.12 8.56
N ALA A 121 33.34 0.55 7.38
CA ALA A 121 34.69 1.05 7.18
C ALA A 121 34.95 2.34 7.99
N GLU A 122 33.99 3.27 8.03
CA GLU A 122 34.08 4.49 8.83
C GLU A 122 34.16 4.21 10.34
N ARG A 123 33.38 3.23 10.81
CA ARG A 123 33.26 2.89 12.24
C ARG A 123 34.33 1.91 12.73
N PHE A 124 34.89 1.06 11.86
CA PHE A 124 35.76 -0.06 12.26
C PHE A 124 37.03 -0.24 11.39
N GLY A 125 37.17 0.45 10.26
CA GLY A 125 38.21 0.17 9.26
C GLY A 125 39.63 0.65 9.60
N ASP A 126 39.77 1.66 10.46
CA ASP A 126 41.06 2.28 10.77
C ASP A 126 41.75 1.70 12.02
N ASP A 127 41.01 1.00 12.89
CA ASP A 127 41.57 0.39 14.11
C ASP A 127 42.43 -0.85 13.80
N ALA A 128 42.18 -1.53 12.67
CA ALA A 128 42.94 -2.71 12.24
C ALA A 128 44.31 -2.38 11.62
N LYS A 129 44.50 -1.16 11.10
CA LYS A 129 45.77 -0.73 10.47
C LYS A 129 46.71 -0.02 11.43
N ALA A 130 46.22 0.38 12.61
CA ALA A 130 46.96 1.22 13.55
C ALA A 130 47.49 0.47 14.79
N ASP A 131 47.29 -0.86 14.91
CA ASP A 131 47.95 -1.64 15.97
C ASP A 131 49.35 -2.11 15.51
N PRO A 132 50.44 -1.55 16.07
CA PRO A 132 51.79 -2.01 15.75
C PRO A 132 52.12 -3.40 16.31
N ARG A 133 51.19 -4.08 17.00
CA ARG A 133 51.43 -5.40 17.63
C ARG A 133 51.06 -6.62 16.80
N GLY A 134 50.42 -6.45 15.63
CA GLY A 134 49.99 -7.58 14.79
C GLY A 134 48.97 -8.51 15.48
N PRO A 135 48.36 -9.46 14.75
CA PRO A 135 47.39 -10.38 15.34
C PRO A 135 48.08 -11.25 16.39
N THR A 136 47.78 -11.03 17.66
CA THR A 136 48.04 -12.01 18.71
C THR A 136 47.12 -13.19 18.47
N ALA A 137 47.72 -14.35 18.20
CA ALA A 137 47.07 -15.65 18.03
C ALA A 137 46.20 -16.06 19.23
#